data_AF-A0A924F8B5-F1
#
_entry.id   AF-A0A924F8B5-F1
#
_cell.length_a   1.000
_cell.length_b   1.000
_cell.length_c   1.000
_cell.angle_alpha   90.00
_cell.angle_beta   90.00
_cell.angle_gamma   90.00
#
_symmetry.space_group_name_H-M   'P 1'
#
loop_
_entity.id
_entity.type
_entity.pdbx_description
1 polymer ?
#
loop_
_entity_poly.entity_id
_entity_poly.type
_entity_poly.pdbx_seq_one_letter_code
_entity_poly.pdbx_strand_id
1 'polypeptide(L)'
;ITFILSAIFLIFYIAFHLYEKDTKFGDLDHNGVLSQIELSAVGSARYIYFFILATHILLAIIVLPLILISFLRGFSMQIERHKKIVRWAYPVWLYVAVTGVIVYLMISPYYNF
;
A
#
# COMPACT_ATOMS: atom_id res chain seq x y z
N ILE A 1 -19.03 11.71 17.64
CA ILE A 1 -17.67 11.32 18.09
C ILE A 1 -16.85 10.76 16.94
N THR A 2 -17.28 9.68 16.29
CA THR A 2 -16.55 9.03 15.17
C THR A 2 -16.21 9.99 14.02
N PHE A 3 -17.16 10.84 13.63
CA PHE A 3 -16.96 11.81 12.55
C PHE A 3 -15.90 12.87 12.89
N ILE A 4 -15.86 13.33 14.15
CA ILE A 4 -14.89 14.31 14.63
C ILE A 4 -13.50 13.67 14.67
N LEU A 5 -13.41 12.43 15.16
CA LEU A 5 -12.14 11.69 15.20
C LEU A 5 -11.58 11.43 13.80
N SER A 6 -12.42 11.05 12.83
CA SER A 6 -12.01 10.88 11.43
C SER A 6 -11.55 12.19 10.80
N ALA A 7 -12.20 13.32 11.10
CA ALA A 7 -11.79 14.63 10.60
C ALA A 7 -10.43 15.06 11.19
N ILE A 8 -10.23 14.87 12.50
CA ILE A 8 -8.94 15.13 13.17
C ILE A 8 -7.86 14.22 12.57
N PHE A 9 -8.12 12.92 12.43
CA PHE A 9 -7.19 11.98 11.81
C PHE A 9 -6.77 12.42 10.41
N LEU A 10 -7.73 12.85 9.58
CA LEU A 10 -7.45 13.31 8.21
C LEU A 10 -6.56 14.57 8.21
N ILE A 11 -6.83 15.53 9.09
CA ILE A 11 -6.02 16.76 9.21
C ILE A 11 -4.58 16.41 9.60
N PHE A 12 -4.39 15.57 10.61
CA PHE A 12 -3.06 15.12 11.02
C PHE A 12 -2.35 14.33 9.91
N TYR A 13 -3.07 13.46 9.20
CA TYR A 13 -2.53 12.68 8.08
C TYR A 13 -2.01 13.58 6.95
N ILE A 14 -2.79 14.58 6.55
CA ILE A 14 -2.39 15.53 5.51
C ILE A 14 -1.21 16.37 6.01
N ALA A 15 -1.28 16.91 7.22
CA ALA A 15 -0.19 17.69 7.79
C ALA A 15 1.12 16.88 7.81
N PHE A 16 1.08 15.65 8.29
CA PHE A 16 2.21 14.73 8.28
C PHE A 16 2.80 14.53 6.88
N HIS A 17 1.97 14.24 5.86
CA HIS A 17 2.42 14.10 4.48
C HIS A 17 2.95 15.39 3.84
N LEU A 18 2.59 16.57 4.38
CA LEU A 18 3.13 17.85 3.91
C LEU A 18 4.50 18.18 4.51
N TYR A 19 4.77 17.71 5.73
CA TYR A 19 6.01 18.02 6.45
C TYR A 19 7.07 16.93 6.32
N GLU A 20 6.67 15.67 6.16
CA GLU A 20 7.61 14.56 6.04
C GLU A 20 8.14 14.48 4.61
N LYS A 21 9.46 14.37 4.48
CA LYS A 21 10.12 14.23 3.18
C LYS A 21 9.95 12.79 2.69
N ASP A 22 9.59 12.63 1.43
CA ASP A 22 9.43 11.31 0.80
C ASP A 22 10.66 10.43 1.04
N THR A 23 10.44 9.24 1.59
CA THR A 23 11.49 8.24 1.78
C THR A 23 11.87 7.61 0.44
N LYS A 24 13.16 7.64 0.13
CA LYS A 24 13.69 7.05 -1.10
C LYS A 24 14.23 5.67 -0.80
N PHE A 25 13.66 4.66 -1.46
CA PHE A 25 14.13 3.29 -1.34
C PHE A 25 15.60 3.19 -1.77
N GLY A 26 16.47 2.83 -0.82
CA GLY A 26 17.91 2.74 -1.04
C GLY A 26 18.75 3.91 -0.54
N ASP A 27 18.14 4.94 0.06
CA ASP A 27 18.82 6.06 0.72
C ASP A 27 19.31 5.63 2.11
N LEU A 28 20.58 5.20 2.20
CA LEU A 28 21.16 4.61 3.41
C LEU A 28 21.64 5.68 4.38
N ASP A 29 22.07 6.83 3.86
CA ASP A 29 22.55 7.96 4.66
C ASP A 29 21.46 8.99 4.97
N HIS A 30 20.24 8.76 4.47
CA HIS A 30 19.02 9.51 4.78
C HIS A 30 19.08 10.99 4.37
N ASN A 31 19.96 11.32 3.42
CA ASN A 31 20.17 12.70 3.00
C ASN A 31 19.14 13.17 1.94
N GLY A 32 18.26 12.28 1.47
CA GLY A 32 17.26 12.53 0.43
C GLY A 32 17.82 12.49 -1.01
N VAL A 33 19.06 12.06 -1.20
CA VAL A 33 19.83 12.03 -2.44
C VAL A 33 20.43 10.64 -2.62
N LEU A 34 19.93 9.91 -3.61
CA LEU A 34 20.50 8.63 -4.01
C LEU A 34 21.87 8.81 -4.66
N SER A 35 22.94 8.51 -3.93
CA SER A 35 24.31 8.49 -4.47
C SER A 35 24.56 7.26 -5.34
N GLN A 36 25.55 7.34 -6.25
CA GLN A 36 25.98 6.19 -7.07
C GLN A 36 26.41 4.98 -6.22
N ILE A 37 26.96 5.23 -5.03
CA ILE A 37 27.42 4.21 -4.08
C ILE A 37 26.21 3.45 -3.52
N GLU A 38 25.18 4.16 -3.09
CA GLU A 38 23.94 3.58 -2.58
C GLU A 38 23.14 2.85 -3.67
N LEU A 39 23.11 3.41 -4.89
CA LEU A 39 22.51 2.72 -6.04
C LEU A 39 23.16 1.35 -6.28
N SER A 40 24.50 1.29 -6.18
CA SER A 40 25.25 0.06 -6.36
C SER A 40 25.04 -0.93 -5.20
N ALA A 41 24.86 -0.44 -3.98
CA ALA A 41 24.61 -1.26 -2.79
C ALA A 41 23.24 -1.95 -2.82
N VAL A 42 22.21 -1.25 -3.30
CA VAL A 42 20.84 -1.77 -3.37
C VAL A 42 20.65 -2.65 -4.61
N GLY A 43 21.35 -2.34 -5.71
CA GLY A 43 21.48 -3.20 -6.88
C GLY A 43 20.14 -3.77 -7.39
N SER A 44 20.06 -5.09 -7.51
CA SER A 44 18.89 -5.81 -8.04
C SER A 44 17.66 -5.78 -7.12
N ALA A 45 17.83 -5.56 -5.81
CA ALA A 45 16.72 -5.51 -4.86
C ALA A 45 15.77 -4.34 -5.13
N ARG A 46 16.27 -3.25 -5.72
CA ARG A 46 15.48 -2.09 -6.14
C ARG A 46 14.46 -2.45 -7.22
N TYR A 47 14.85 -3.25 -8.21
CA TYR A 47 13.94 -3.68 -9.27
C TYR A 47 12.85 -4.59 -8.72
N ILE A 48 13.19 -5.50 -7.79
CA ILE A 48 12.22 -6.36 -7.10
C ILE A 48 11.24 -5.50 -6.30
N TYR A 49 11.73 -4.53 -5.54
CA TYR A 49 10.88 -3.60 -4.78
C TYR A 49 9.88 -2.88 -5.68
N PHE A 50 10.35 -2.22 -6.74
CA PHE A 50 9.47 -1.49 -7.65
C PHE A 50 8.52 -2.40 -8.42
N PHE A 51 8.94 -3.61 -8.76
CA PHE A 51 8.07 -4.59 -9.39
C PHE A 51 6.91 -4.98 -8.46
N ILE A 52 7.21 -5.38 -7.22
CA ILE A 52 6.20 -5.75 -6.22
C ILE A 52 5.30 -4.55 -5.91
N LEU A 53 5.88 -3.36 -5.70
CA LEU A 53 5.15 -2.14 -5.42
C LEU A 53 4.19 -1.77 -6.56
N ALA A 54 4.65 -1.82 -7.81
CA ALA A 54 3.81 -1.55 -8.98
C ALA A 54 2.66 -2.55 -9.07
N THR A 55 2.94 -3.84 -8.93
CA THR A 55 1.88 -4.87 -8.96
C THR A 55 0.90 -4.73 -7.79
N HIS A 56 1.40 -4.36 -6.60
CA HIS A 56 0.58 -4.13 -5.42
C HIS A 56 -0.41 -2.97 -5.65
N ILE A 57 0.08 -1.83 -6.13
CA ILE A 57 -0.77 -0.64 -6.38
C ILE A 57 -1.83 -0.95 -7.45
N LEU A 58 -1.43 -1.56 -8.57
CA LEU A 58 -2.36 -1.90 -9.66
C LEU A 58 -3.45 -2.86 -9.18
N LEU A 59 -3.09 -3.88 -8.42
CA LEU A 59 -4.06 -4.84 -7.88
C LEU A 59 -4.93 -4.22 -6.78
N ALA A 60 -4.38 -3.32 -5.95
CA ALA A 60 -5.15 -2.60 -4.93
C ALA A 60 -6.25 -1.71 -5.56
N ILE A 61 -5.95 -1.01 -6.66
CA ILE A 61 -6.93 -0.23 -7.42
C ILE A 61 -8.09 -1.10 -7.91
N ILE A 62 -7.79 -2.32 -8.36
CA ILE A 62 -8.80 -3.27 -8.86
C ILE A 62 -9.59 -3.90 -7.71
N VAL A 63 -8.94 -4.19 -6.59
CA VAL A 63 -9.58 -4.87 -5.44
C VAL A 63 -10.57 -3.97 -4.71
N LEU A 64 -10.30 -2.67 -4.62
CA LEU A 64 -11.16 -1.70 -3.93
C LEU A 64 -12.61 -1.68 -4.46
N PRO A 65 -12.88 -1.50 -5.77
CA PRO A 65 -14.25 -1.54 -6.30
C PRO A 65 -14.87 -2.94 -6.19
N LEU A 66 -14.08 -4.02 -6.31
CA LEU A 66 -14.58 -5.40 -6.14
C LEU A 66 -15.11 -5.64 -4.72
N ILE A 67 -14.38 -5.17 -3.71
CA ILE A 67 -14.80 -5.26 -2.30
C ILE A 67 -16.07 -4.42 -2.08
N LEU A 68 -16.13 -3.21 -2.62
CA LEU A 68 -17.29 -2.33 -2.48
C LEU A 68 -18.56 -2.96 -3.09
N ILE A 69 -18.46 -3.49 -4.32
CA ILE A 69 -19.58 -4.19 -4.98
C ILE A 69 -19.97 -5.44 -4.21
N SER A 70 -19.00 -6.20 -3.71
CA SER A 70 -19.24 -7.38 -2.90
C SER A 70 -19.99 -7.06 -1.60
N PHE A 71 -19.59 -5.96 -0.93
CA PHE A 71 -20.24 -5.45 0.27
C PHE A 71 -21.69 -5.05 0.00
N LEU A 72 -21.94 -4.26 -1.05
CA LEU A 72 -23.30 -3.84 -1.43
C LEU A 72 -24.20 -5.05 -1.72
N ARG A 73 -23.68 -6.06 -2.44
CA ARG A 73 -24.45 -7.29 -2.73
C ARG A 73 -24.71 -8.14 -1.49
N GLY A 74 -23.76 -8.18 -0.55
CA GLY A 74 -23.95 -8.82 0.75
C GLY A 74 -25.04 -8.12 1.56
N PHE A 75 -25.02 -6.78 1.57
CA PHE A 75 -26.03 -5.95 2.25
C PHE A 75 -27.43 -6.13 1.64
N SER A 76 -27.55 -6.25 0.31
CA SER A 76 -28.81 -6.54 -0.38
C SER A 76 -29.23 -8.02 -0.34
N MET A 77 -28.64 -8.85 0.54
CA MET A 77 -28.94 -10.29 0.68
C MET A 77 -28.78 -11.12 -0.60
N GLN A 78 -27.99 -10.65 -1.58
CA GLN A 78 -27.73 -11.36 -2.84
C GLN A 78 -26.55 -12.34 -2.70
N ILE A 79 -26.71 -13.34 -1.83
CA ILE A 79 -25.64 -14.25 -1.38
C ILE A 79 -24.96 -14.97 -2.56
N GLU A 80 -25.73 -15.47 -3.53
CA GLU A 80 -25.18 -16.20 -4.69
C GLU A 80 -24.24 -15.31 -5.54
N ARG A 81 -24.62 -14.05 -5.75
CA ARG A 81 -23.83 -13.07 -6.51
C ARG A 81 -22.64 -12.54 -5.72
N HIS A 82 -22.77 -12.44 -4.40
CA HIS A 82 -21.68 -12.10 -3.48
C HIS A 82 -20.59 -13.19 -3.53
N LYS A 83 -20.96 -14.46 -3.31
CA LYS A 83 -20.04 -15.60 -3.33
C LYS A 83 -19.23 -15.68 -4.64
N LYS A 84 -19.88 -15.41 -5.78
CA LYS A 84 -19.21 -15.43 -7.10
C LYS A 84 -18.12 -14.37 -7.23
N ILE A 85 -18.34 -13.16 -6.71
CA ILE A 85 -17.32 -12.10 -6.74
C ILE A 85 -16.22 -12.39 -5.73
N VAL A 86 -16.59 -12.74 -4.50
CA VAL A 86 -15.61 -12.99 -3.42
C VAL A 86 -14.62 -14.08 -3.79
N ARG A 87 -15.05 -15.12 -4.54
CA ARG A 87 -14.14 -16.17 -5.02
C ARG A 87 -12.96 -15.63 -5.83
N TRP A 88 -13.16 -14.57 -6.61
CA TRP A 88 -12.11 -13.91 -7.39
C TRP A 88 -11.44 -12.78 -6.63
N ALA A 89 -12.21 -12.02 -5.83
CA ALA A 89 -11.68 -10.91 -5.05
C ALA A 89 -10.74 -11.38 -3.93
N TYR A 90 -11.02 -12.53 -3.31
CA TYR A 90 -10.23 -13.07 -2.20
C TYR A 90 -8.75 -13.33 -2.54
N PRO A 91 -8.38 -14.06 -3.62
CA PRO A 91 -6.97 -14.28 -3.94
C PRO A 91 -6.23 -12.98 -4.27
N VAL A 92 -6.89 -12.04 -4.97
CA VAL A 92 -6.31 -10.71 -5.24
C VAL A 92 -6.12 -9.93 -3.95
N TRP A 93 -7.10 -9.96 -3.05
CA TRP A 93 -7.01 -9.31 -1.74
C TRP A 93 -5.89 -9.90 -0.89
N LEU A 94 -5.76 -11.23 -0.87
CA LEU A 94 -4.68 -11.91 -0.14
C LEU A 94 -3.31 -11.51 -0.70
N TYR A 95 -3.17 -11.46 -2.02
CA TYR A 95 -1.94 -10.98 -2.65
C TYR A 95 -1.60 -9.55 -2.21
N VAL A 96 -2.55 -8.62 -2.28
CA VAL A 96 -2.34 -7.22 -1.88
C VAL A 96 -2.00 -7.15 -0.39
N ALA A 97 -2.70 -7.89 0.48
CA ALA A 97 -2.42 -7.90 1.92
C ALA A 97 -1.00 -8.39 2.24
N VAL A 98 -0.55 -9.49 1.62
CA VAL A 98 0.79 -10.05 1.84
C VAL A 98 1.87 -9.15 1.25
N THR A 99 1.69 -8.67 0.01
CA THR A 99 2.68 -7.81 -0.64
C THR A 99 2.82 -6.45 0.02
N GLY A 100 1.75 -5.92 0.64
CA GLY A 100 1.83 -4.68 1.43
C GLY A 100 2.78 -4.82 2.62
N VAL A 101 2.69 -5.93 3.35
CA VAL A 101 3.62 -6.23 4.46
C VAL A 101 5.05 -6.39 3.94
N ILE A 102 5.24 -7.10 2.83
CA ILE A 102 6.58 -7.29 2.23
C ILE A 102 7.19 -5.94 1.84
N VAL A 103 6.45 -5.11 1.10
CA VAL A 103 6.92 -3.78 0.68
C VAL A 103 7.28 -2.92 1.88
N TYR A 104 6.44 -2.93 2.93
CA TYR A 104 6.74 -2.22 4.18
C TYR A 104 8.05 -2.70 4.82
N LEU A 105 8.25 -4.02 4.94
CA LEU A 105 9.49 -4.57 5.50
C LEU A 105 10.72 -4.23 4.65
N MET A 106 10.56 -4.13 3.33
CA MET A 106 11.65 -3.74 2.43
C MET A 106 12.03 -2.26 2.60
N ILE A 107 11.05 -1.36 2.74
CA ILE A 107 11.33 0.08 2.90
C ILE A 107 11.62 0.47 4.36
N SER A 108 11.22 -0.36 5.33
CA SER A 108 11.34 -0.10 6.77
C SER A 108 12.73 0.37 7.23
N PRO A 109 13.85 -0.21 6.76
CA PRO A 109 15.19 0.20 7.18
C PRO A 109 15.61 1.61 6.72
N TYR A 110 14.88 2.18 5.75
CA TYR A 110 15.15 3.49 5.16
C TYR A 110 14.25 4.60 5.75
N TYR A 111 13.43 4.27 6.76
CA TYR A 111 12.72 5.29 7.53
C TYR A 111 13.68 5.90 8.55
N ASN A 112 13.79 7.23 8.53
CA ASN A 112 14.30 7.97 9.67
C ASN A 112 13.20 8.04 10.72
N PHE A 113 13.47 7.49 11.91
CA PHE A 113 12.69 7.77 13.11
C PHE A 113 13.33 8.92 13.88
#